data_AF-A0A7S2PVB3-F1
#
_entry.id   AF-A0A7S2PVB3-F1
#
_cell.length_a   1.000
_cell.length_b   1.000
_cell.length_c   1.000
_cell.angle_alpha   90.00
_cell.angle_beta   90.00
_cell.angle_gamma   90.00
#
_symmetry.space_group_name_H-M   'P 1'
#
loop_
_entity.id
_entity.type
_entity.pdbx_description
1 polymer ?
#
loop_
_entity_poly.entity_id
_entity_poly.type
_entity_poly.pdbx_seq_one_letter_code
_entity_poly.pdbx_strand_id
1 'polypeptide(L)'
;AQFAKGGYFESEDNKKKEDLLSIVNSCETMQCDEEKVFEYIRNKSYVSELKDMKHCLVFDKNAFASGSSAITSPKTQANIKKFCGPEREPLYYDSKMAAPDIFHFQTSSLELRILNHFYTVMYFTNPAENNYYKRFIRDFIHYKDDLFCAAGKIINLIQEEGKQLGFNVDDEGAGGFSALHIRRGDLQYKEVIISAEEWYENTAKLWEPNEILYIATDEKNRTFFEPLAKHRQLRFLDD
;
A
#
# COMPACT_ATOMS: atom_id res chain seq x y z
N ALA A 1 -15.48 -17.04 -23.51
CA ALA A 1 -15.18 -15.62 -23.24
C ALA A 1 -13.66 -15.48 -23.17
N GLN A 2 -13.06 -14.75 -24.11
CA GLN A 2 -11.63 -14.50 -24.14
C GLN A 2 -11.25 -13.63 -22.93
N PHE A 3 -10.50 -14.18 -21.99
CA PHE A 3 -9.79 -13.37 -21.00
C PHE A 3 -8.61 -12.71 -21.72
N ALA A 4 -8.63 -11.38 -21.79
CA ALA A 4 -7.54 -10.60 -22.37
C ALA A 4 -6.24 -10.87 -21.61
N LYS A 5 -5.18 -11.15 -22.36
CA LYS A 5 -3.80 -11.07 -21.86
C LYS A 5 -3.53 -9.61 -21.50
N GLY A 6 -3.18 -9.34 -20.24
CA GLY A 6 -2.90 -8.00 -19.74
C GLY A 6 -4.18 -7.30 -19.28
N GLY A 7 -4.34 -7.14 -17.97
CA GLY A 7 -5.52 -6.58 -17.31
C GLY A 7 -5.81 -5.09 -17.55
N TYR A 8 -5.58 -4.58 -18.75
CA TYR A 8 -6.04 -3.27 -19.17
C TYR A 8 -7.33 -3.44 -19.98
N PHE A 9 -8.42 -2.83 -19.52
CA PHE A 9 -9.55 -2.52 -20.40
C PHE A 9 -9.01 -1.61 -21.50
N GLU A 10 -8.76 -2.15 -22.70
CA GLU A 10 -8.58 -1.34 -23.89
C GLU A 10 -9.91 -0.64 -24.15
N SER A 11 -10.02 0.64 -23.78
CA SER A 11 -11.12 1.45 -24.29
C SER A 11 -10.94 1.59 -25.80
N GLU A 12 -12.02 1.45 -26.57
CA GLU A 12 -12.01 1.66 -28.03
C GLU A 12 -11.70 3.11 -28.43
N ASP A 13 -11.60 4.02 -27.45
CA ASP A 13 -11.33 5.44 -27.65
C ASP A 13 -9.83 5.73 -27.54
N ASN A 14 -9.08 5.33 -28.58
CA ASN A 14 -7.62 5.50 -28.70
C ASN A 14 -7.16 6.93 -28.39
N LYS A 15 -7.99 7.94 -28.70
CA LYS A 15 -7.65 9.34 -28.47
C LYS A 15 -7.60 9.69 -26.98
N LYS A 16 -8.58 9.24 -26.18
CA LYS A 16 -8.56 9.47 -24.72
C LYS A 16 -7.40 8.75 -24.05
N LYS A 17 -7.05 7.56 -24.54
CA LYS A 17 -5.89 6.79 -24.07
C LYS A 17 -4.59 7.52 -24.39
N GLU A 18 -4.44 8.03 -25.61
CA GLU A 18 -3.30 8.84 -26.03
C GLU A 18 -3.18 10.13 -25.22
N ASP A 19 -4.29 10.84 -24.97
CA ASP A 19 -4.32 12.06 -24.17
C ASP A 19 -3.89 11.78 -22.71
N LEU A 20 -4.44 10.72 -22.09
CA LEU A 20 -4.06 10.30 -20.74
C LEU A 20 -2.59 9.85 -20.67
N LEU A 21 -2.13 9.04 -21.61
CA LEU A 21 -0.74 8.60 -21.67
C LEU A 21 0.21 9.78 -21.91
N SER A 22 -0.17 10.76 -22.75
CA SER A 22 0.61 11.97 -22.95
C SER A 22 0.74 12.78 -21.66
N ILE A 23 -0.35 12.93 -20.89
CA ILE A 23 -0.33 13.61 -19.59
C ILE A 23 0.54 12.83 -18.60
N VAL A 24 0.34 11.52 -18.47
CA VAL A 24 1.11 10.66 -17.55
C VAL A 24 2.60 10.69 -17.90
N ASN A 25 2.95 10.51 -19.17
CA ASN A 25 4.33 10.53 -19.64
C ASN A 25 5.00 11.90 -19.42
N SER A 26 4.25 13.00 -19.55
CA SER A 26 4.76 14.34 -19.22
C SER A 26 5.03 14.50 -17.71
N CYS A 27 4.32 13.76 -16.86
CA CYS A 27 4.46 13.83 -15.41
C CYS A 27 5.52 12.88 -14.87
N GLU A 28 5.82 11.78 -15.57
CA GLU A 28 6.96 10.93 -15.25
C GLU A 28 8.30 11.70 -15.27
N THR A 29 8.39 12.75 -16.08
CA THR A 29 9.57 13.64 -16.13
C THR A 29 9.56 14.80 -15.12
N MET A 30 8.59 14.85 -14.19
CA MET A 30 8.41 15.94 -13.21
C MET A 30 8.32 17.36 -13.83
N GLN A 31 7.95 17.46 -15.11
CA GLN A 31 7.78 18.74 -15.83
C GLN A 31 6.29 19.17 -15.92
N CYS A 32 5.40 18.47 -15.23
CA CYS A 32 3.99 18.81 -15.16
C CYS A 32 3.72 19.98 -14.22
N ASP A 33 2.83 20.86 -14.65
CA ASP A 33 2.03 21.67 -13.74
C ASP A 33 1.02 20.74 -13.06
N GLU A 34 1.38 20.22 -11.87
CA GLU A 34 0.56 19.27 -11.10
C GLU A 34 -0.89 19.75 -10.95
N GLU A 35 -1.09 21.06 -10.82
CA GLU A 35 -2.40 21.67 -10.65
C GLU A 35 -3.32 21.41 -11.84
N LYS A 36 -2.79 21.52 -13.07
CA LYS A 36 -3.55 21.24 -14.31
C LYS A 36 -3.96 19.79 -14.44
N VAL A 37 -3.11 18.86 -14.01
CA VAL A 37 -3.42 17.43 -14.04
C VAL A 37 -4.52 17.09 -13.05
N PHE A 38 -4.41 17.59 -11.83
CA PHE A 38 -5.46 17.40 -10.84
C PHE A 38 -6.77 18.09 -11.23
N GLU A 39 -6.71 19.28 -11.84
CA GLU A 39 -7.90 19.94 -12.37
C GLU A 39 -8.56 19.13 -13.48
N TYR A 40 -7.79 18.63 -14.45
CA TYR A 40 -8.30 17.75 -15.50
C TYR A 40 -8.96 16.50 -14.93
N ILE A 41 -8.30 15.82 -13.99
CA ILE A 41 -8.85 14.63 -13.33
C ILE A 41 -10.16 14.98 -12.63
N ARG A 42 -10.20 16.03 -11.81
CA ARG A 42 -11.44 16.47 -11.12
C ARG A 42 -12.58 16.77 -12.08
N ASN A 43 -12.29 17.39 -13.22
CA ASN A 43 -13.29 17.73 -14.23
C ASN A 43 -13.82 16.52 -15.01
N LYS A 44 -13.09 15.40 -15.03
CA LYS A 44 -13.46 14.17 -15.76
C LYS A 44 -13.86 13.01 -14.87
N SER A 45 -13.82 13.18 -13.55
CA SER A 45 -14.04 12.12 -12.58
C SER A 45 -15.25 12.41 -11.70
N TYR A 46 -15.69 11.37 -11.00
CA TYR A 46 -16.42 11.55 -9.76
C TYR A 46 -15.40 11.89 -8.67
N VAL A 47 -15.46 13.11 -8.14
CA VAL A 47 -14.63 13.52 -7.00
C VAL A 47 -15.28 13.02 -5.72
N SER A 48 -14.59 12.11 -5.04
CA SER A 48 -15.09 11.44 -3.86
C SER A 48 -15.07 12.33 -2.62
N GLU A 49 -16.18 12.33 -1.86
CA GLU A 49 -16.27 12.94 -0.53
C GLU A 49 -15.85 11.96 0.59
N LEU A 50 -15.20 10.85 0.23
CA LEU A 50 -14.80 9.81 1.16
C LEU A 50 -13.75 10.33 2.16
N LYS A 51 -14.05 10.16 3.44
CA LYS A 51 -13.15 10.42 4.57
C LYS A 51 -12.94 9.08 5.25
N ASP A 52 -11.77 8.47 5.14
CA ASP A 52 -11.51 7.10 5.57
C ASP A 52 -11.77 6.84 7.07
N MET A 53 -11.59 7.88 7.91
CA MET A 53 -11.90 7.86 9.34
C MET A 53 -13.40 8.03 9.66
N LYS A 54 -14.22 8.50 8.71
CA LYS A 54 -15.67 8.72 8.91
C LYS A 54 -16.54 7.82 8.07
N HIS A 55 -16.01 7.27 6.98
CA HIS A 55 -16.76 6.56 5.96
C HIS A 55 -16.14 5.21 5.65
N CYS A 56 -16.99 4.26 5.26
CA CYS A 56 -16.61 3.02 4.58
C CYS A 56 -17.32 3.01 3.22
N LEU A 57 -16.56 2.83 2.13
CA LEU A 57 -17.11 2.76 0.79
C LEU A 57 -17.67 1.35 0.52
N VAL A 58 -18.98 1.22 0.40
CA VAL A 58 -19.69 -0.05 0.27
C VAL A 58 -20.18 -0.26 -1.16
N PHE A 59 -19.72 -1.34 -1.77
CA PHE A 59 -20.17 -1.84 -3.06
C PHE A 59 -21.20 -2.94 -2.82
N ASP A 60 -22.47 -2.62 -3.08
CA ASP A 60 -23.58 -3.55 -2.99
C ASP A 60 -24.51 -3.41 -4.20
N LYS A 61 -24.85 -4.54 -4.83
CA LYS A 61 -25.67 -4.55 -6.05
C LYS A 61 -27.06 -3.94 -5.84
N ASN A 62 -27.69 -4.19 -4.69
CA ASN A 62 -29.03 -3.67 -4.41
C ASN A 62 -28.97 -2.18 -4.09
N ALA A 63 -27.95 -1.76 -3.34
CA ALA A 63 -27.72 -0.34 -3.08
C ALA A 63 -27.47 0.45 -4.37
N PHE A 64 -26.68 -0.12 -5.28
CA PHE A 64 -26.40 0.48 -6.57
C PHE A 64 -27.66 0.64 -7.42
N ALA A 65 -28.52 -0.39 -7.46
CA ALA A 65 -29.72 -0.39 -8.31
C ALA A 65 -30.87 0.45 -7.75
N SER A 66 -31.07 0.42 -6.43
CA SER A 66 -32.31 0.90 -5.80
C SER A 66 -32.08 1.73 -4.53
N GLY A 67 -30.82 2.10 -4.23
CA GLY A 67 -30.45 2.85 -3.03
C GLY A 67 -30.26 1.97 -1.79
N SER A 68 -29.66 2.53 -0.75
CA SER A 68 -29.24 1.80 0.46
C SER A 68 -30.37 1.09 1.21
N SER A 69 -31.60 1.60 1.12
CA SER A 69 -32.80 0.98 1.70
C SER A 69 -33.13 -0.39 1.10
N ALA A 70 -32.62 -0.70 -0.09
CA ALA A 70 -32.80 -1.99 -0.75
C ALA A 70 -31.94 -3.11 -0.14
N ILE A 71 -30.98 -2.79 0.73
CA ILE A 71 -30.22 -3.79 1.49
C ILE A 71 -31.09 -4.30 2.65
N THR A 72 -31.92 -5.32 2.39
CA THR A 72 -32.85 -5.87 3.39
C THR A 72 -32.32 -7.10 4.12
N SER A 73 -31.27 -7.74 3.59
CA SER A 73 -30.65 -8.93 4.19
C SER A 73 -30.01 -8.60 5.56
N PRO A 74 -30.48 -9.20 6.68
CA PRO A 74 -29.90 -8.94 8.00
C PRO A 74 -28.42 -9.33 8.07
N LYS A 75 -28.03 -10.40 7.37
CA LYS A 75 -26.63 -10.84 7.30
C LYS A 75 -25.75 -9.80 6.60
N THR A 76 -26.23 -9.23 5.50
CA THR A 76 -25.49 -8.21 4.75
C THR A 76 -25.34 -6.93 5.58
N GLN A 77 -26.42 -6.47 6.20
CA GLN A 77 -26.39 -5.32 7.10
C GLN A 77 -25.43 -5.52 8.27
N ALA A 78 -25.44 -6.70 8.90
CA ALA A 78 -24.52 -7.05 9.99
C ALA A 78 -23.06 -7.05 9.53
N ASN A 79 -22.77 -7.57 8.33
CA ASN A 79 -21.41 -7.56 7.78
C ASN A 79 -20.92 -6.14 7.45
N ILE A 80 -21.77 -5.30 6.86
CA ILE A 80 -21.47 -3.88 6.60
C ILE A 80 -21.16 -3.18 7.93
N LYS A 81 -22.03 -3.32 8.93
CA LYS A 81 -21.82 -2.74 10.26
C LYS A 81 -20.51 -3.23 10.91
N LYS A 82 -20.20 -4.52 10.78
CA LYS A 82 -18.93 -5.08 11.27
C LYS A 82 -17.72 -4.48 10.57
N PHE A 83 -17.79 -4.31 9.25
CA PHE A 83 -16.69 -3.73 8.47
C PHE A 83 -16.46 -2.26 8.82
N CYS A 84 -17.54 -1.45 8.81
CA CYS A 84 -17.48 -0.02 9.07
C CYS A 84 -17.08 0.27 10.53
N GLY A 85 -17.49 -0.59 11.46
CA GLY A 85 -17.28 -0.37 12.88
C GLY A 85 -18.29 0.64 13.45
N PRO A 86 -18.11 1.06 14.71
CA PRO A 86 -19.08 1.93 15.39
C PRO A 86 -19.02 3.40 14.96
N GLU A 87 -17.88 3.87 14.46
CA GLU A 87 -17.62 5.30 14.23
C GLU A 87 -17.78 5.72 12.76
N ARG A 88 -17.82 4.77 11.82
CA ARG A 88 -17.86 5.07 10.39
C ARG A 88 -19.22 4.78 9.79
N GLU A 89 -19.66 5.67 8.90
CA GLU A 89 -20.90 5.57 8.16
C GLU A 89 -20.69 4.92 6.79
N PRO A 90 -21.62 4.06 6.33
CA PRO A 90 -21.55 3.49 5.00
C PRO A 90 -21.87 4.52 3.92
N LEU A 91 -20.88 4.78 3.07
CA LEU A 91 -21.04 5.49 1.80
C LEU A 91 -21.25 4.45 0.70
N TYR A 92 -22.44 4.39 0.13
CA TYR A 92 -22.75 3.38 -0.89
C TYR A 92 -22.34 3.86 -2.28
N TYR A 93 -21.62 2.99 -3.00
CA TYR A 93 -21.32 3.23 -4.40
C TYR A 93 -22.59 3.16 -5.23
N ASP A 94 -22.90 4.22 -5.96
CA ASP A 94 -24.15 4.40 -6.70
C ASP A 94 -23.90 4.75 -8.18
N SER A 95 -24.99 4.91 -8.93
CA SER A 95 -24.94 5.25 -10.35
C SER A 95 -24.33 6.63 -10.64
N LYS A 96 -24.39 7.58 -9.70
CA LYS A 96 -23.74 8.89 -9.82
C LYS A 96 -22.23 8.74 -9.72
N MET A 97 -21.76 7.91 -8.78
CA MET A 97 -20.33 7.58 -8.63
C MET A 97 -19.78 6.79 -9.82
N ALA A 98 -20.59 5.95 -10.45
CA ALA A 98 -20.23 5.15 -11.60
C ALA A 98 -20.38 5.84 -12.95
N ALA A 99 -21.03 7.01 -13.01
CA ALA A 99 -21.28 7.68 -14.28
C ALA A 99 -19.99 8.13 -15.00
N PRO A 100 -18.95 8.62 -14.30
CA PRO A 100 -17.65 8.93 -14.91
C PRO A 100 -16.73 7.70 -14.97
N ASP A 101 -15.84 7.65 -15.97
CA ASP A 101 -14.85 6.57 -16.12
C ASP A 101 -13.77 6.57 -15.01
N ILE A 102 -13.63 7.70 -14.30
CA ILE A 102 -12.60 7.92 -13.29
C ILE A 102 -13.26 8.19 -11.94
N PHE A 103 -12.86 7.45 -10.91
CA PHE A 103 -13.20 7.74 -9.52
C PHE A 103 -11.98 8.37 -8.84
N HIS A 104 -12.06 9.65 -8.48
CA HIS A 104 -10.93 10.41 -7.94
C HIS A 104 -11.06 10.59 -6.42
N PHE A 105 -10.06 10.12 -5.68
CA PHE A 105 -9.88 10.45 -4.27
C PHE A 105 -9.05 11.72 -4.15
N GLN A 106 -9.67 12.82 -3.73
CA GLN A 106 -8.96 14.08 -3.54
C GLN A 106 -8.12 14.04 -2.26
N THR A 107 -6.81 13.83 -2.35
CA THR A 107 -5.93 13.70 -1.18
C THR A 107 -5.20 14.99 -0.79
N SER A 108 -5.43 16.08 -1.52
CA SER A 108 -4.78 17.38 -1.28
C SER A 108 -5.24 18.08 -0.01
N SER A 109 -6.48 17.84 0.42
CA SER A 109 -7.01 18.32 1.70
C SER A 109 -6.67 17.33 2.82
N LEU A 110 -6.27 17.86 3.99
CA LEU A 110 -6.02 17.05 5.19
C LEU A 110 -7.21 16.18 5.58
N GLU A 111 -8.44 16.66 5.38
CA GLU A 111 -9.65 15.91 5.75
C GLU A 111 -10.02 14.77 4.79
N LEU A 112 -9.57 14.86 3.54
CA LEU A 112 -9.90 13.90 2.48
C LEU A 112 -8.72 12.96 2.18
N ARG A 113 -7.60 13.13 2.89
CA ARG A 113 -6.45 12.26 2.77
C ARG A 113 -6.80 10.88 3.33
N ILE A 114 -6.74 9.88 2.46
CA ILE A 114 -6.91 8.48 2.85
C ILE A 114 -5.56 7.97 3.33
N LEU A 115 -5.45 7.72 4.64
CA LEU A 115 -4.26 7.20 5.29
C LEU A 115 -4.40 5.71 5.63
N ASN A 116 -5.62 5.22 5.66
CA ASN A 116 -5.93 3.82 5.83
C ASN A 116 -5.66 3.00 4.56
N HIS A 117 -5.37 1.71 4.75
CA HIS A 117 -5.23 0.79 3.61
C HIS A 117 -6.56 0.62 2.86
N PHE A 118 -6.50 0.48 1.53
CA PHE A 118 -7.71 0.38 0.69
C PHE A 118 -8.71 -0.70 1.18
N TYR A 119 -8.22 -1.82 1.70
CA TYR A 119 -9.06 -2.94 2.16
C TYR A 119 -9.76 -2.71 3.49
N THR A 120 -9.45 -1.63 4.21
CA THR A 120 -10.18 -1.20 5.41
C THR A 120 -11.20 -0.12 5.08
N VAL A 121 -11.10 0.50 3.91
CA VAL A 121 -11.98 1.57 3.43
C VAL A 121 -13.03 1.04 2.46
N MET A 122 -12.66 0.15 1.54
CA MET A 122 -13.54 -0.41 0.51
C MET A 122 -14.06 -1.79 0.91
N TYR A 123 -15.38 -1.99 0.80
CA TYR A 123 -16.04 -3.25 1.11
C TYR A 123 -17.01 -3.67 0.03
N PHE A 124 -16.85 -4.89 -0.47
CA PHE A 124 -17.80 -5.50 -1.41
C PHE A 124 -18.66 -6.51 -0.65
N THR A 125 -19.98 -6.37 -0.73
CA THR A 125 -20.91 -7.26 -0.02
C THR A 125 -20.92 -8.67 -0.60
N ASN A 126 -20.55 -8.81 -1.89
CA ASN A 126 -20.27 -10.09 -2.52
C ASN A 126 -18.84 -10.56 -2.18
N PRO A 127 -18.66 -11.69 -1.47
CA PRO A 127 -17.33 -12.18 -1.10
C PRO A 127 -16.42 -12.50 -2.28
N ALA A 128 -16.98 -12.93 -3.42
CA ALA A 128 -16.19 -13.24 -4.61
C ALA A 128 -15.55 -11.98 -5.19
N GLU A 129 -16.31 -10.90 -5.32
CA GLU A 129 -15.83 -9.59 -5.78
C GLU A 129 -14.83 -8.99 -4.78
N ASN A 130 -15.13 -9.07 -3.48
CA ASN A 130 -14.23 -8.59 -2.43
C ASN A 130 -12.85 -9.25 -2.51
N ASN A 131 -12.81 -10.57 -2.69
CA ASN A 131 -11.56 -11.32 -2.81
C ASN A 131 -10.85 -11.03 -4.13
N TYR A 132 -11.61 -10.87 -5.21
CA TYR A 132 -11.07 -10.52 -6.52
C TYR A 132 -10.33 -9.18 -6.47
N TYR A 133 -10.95 -8.11 -5.98
CA TYR A 133 -10.32 -6.78 -5.98
C TYR A 133 -9.13 -6.67 -5.01
N LYS A 134 -9.16 -7.39 -3.88
CA LYS A 134 -7.99 -7.49 -3.00
C LYS A 134 -6.81 -8.18 -3.68
N ARG A 135 -7.07 -9.26 -4.43
CA ARG A 135 -6.03 -9.94 -5.23
C ARG A 135 -5.55 -9.06 -6.38
N PHE A 136 -6.47 -8.41 -7.09
CA PHE A 136 -6.14 -7.48 -8.17
C PHE A 136 -5.16 -6.40 -7.68
N ILE A 137 -5.44 -5.74 -6.57
CA ILE A 137 -4.53 -4.71 -6.04
C ILE A 137 -3.17 -5.30 -5.66
N ARG A 138 -3.15 -6.45 -4.98
CA ARG A 138 -1.90 -7.15 -4.62
C ARG A 138 -1.07 -7.55 -5.84
N ASP A 139 -1.72 -8.03 -6.90
CA ASP A 139 -1.08 -8.63 -8.08
C ASP A 139 -0.69 -7.58 -9.14
N PHE A 140 -1.12 -6.33 -9.01
CA PHE A 140 -0.87 -5.28 -10.00
C PHE A 140 -0.23 -4.02 -9.42
N ILE A 141 -0.21 -3.82 -8.10
CA ILE A 141 0.60 -2.75 -7.49
C ILE A 141 2.00 -3.30 -7.23
N HIS A 142 2.92 -2.97 -8.13
CA HIS A 142 4.33 -3.30 -8.01
C HIS A 142 5.19 -2.04 -7.92
N TYR A 143 6.39 -2.18 -7.33
CA TYR A 143 7.41 -1.15 -7.45
C TYR A 143 7.84 -0.98 -8.90
N LYS A 144 8.38 0.20 -9.25
CA LYS A 144 9.02 0.40 -10.56
C LYS A 144 10.18 -0.60 -10.72
N ASP A 145 10.32 -1.14 -11.92
CA ASP A 145 11.34 -2.15 -12.23
C ASP A 145 12.75 -1.68 -11.85
N ASP A 146 13.09 -0.41 -12.09
CA ASP A 146 14.40 0.14 -11.73
C ASP A 146 14.66 0.10 -10.21
N LEU A 147 13.64 0.41 -9.39
CA LEU A 147 13.73 0.34 -7.93
C LEU A 147 13.87 -1.11 -7.48
N PHE A 148 13.09 -2.01 -8.06
CA PHE A 148 13.12 -3.43 -7.72
C PHE A 148 14.46 -4.07 -8.13
N CYS A 149 15.00 -3.72 -9.30
CA CYS A 149 16.30 -4.16 -9.77
C CYS A 149 17.45 -3.61 -8.90
N ALA A 150 17.38 -2.34 -8.49
CA ALA A 150 18.36 -1.78 -7.56
C ALA A 150 18.34 -2.50 -6.21
N ALA A 151 17.15 -2.77 -5.66
CA ALA A 151 17.00 -3.55 -4.43
C ALA A 151 17.56 -4.98 -4.59
N GLY A 152 17.32 -5.64 -5.72
CA GLY A 152 17.88 -6.96 -6.00
C GLY A 152 19.41 -7.00 -6.01
N LYS A 153 20.07 -5.94 -6.50
CA LYS A 153 21.55 -5.83 -6.42
C LYS A 153 22.03 -5.74 -4.97
N ILE A 154 21.36 -4.94 -4.15
CA ILE A 154 21.70 -4.78 -2.72
C ILE A 154 21.51 -6.12 -2.00
N ILE A 155 20.39 -6.80 -2.21
CA ILE A 155 20.12 -8.11 -1.61
C ILE A 155 21.21 -9.11 -2.00
N ASN A 156 21.57 -9.19 -3.29
CA ASN A 156 22.64 -10.08 -3.74
C ASN A 156 23.98 -9.78 -3.05
N LEU A 157 24.35 -8.51 -2.91
CA LEU A 157 25.59 -8.11 -2.23
C LEU A 157 25.60 -8.53 -0.76
N ILE A 158 24.49 -8.29 -0.05
CA ILE A 158 24.34 -8.67 1.37
C ILE A 158 24.36 -10.19 1.52
N GLN A 159 23.73 -10.93 0.60
CA GLN A 159 23.73 -12.39 0.62
C GLN A 159 25.12 -12.97 0.35
N GLU A 160 25.88 -12.41 -0.58
CA GLU A 160 27.27 -12.83 -0.81
C GLU A 160 28.15 -12.59 0.43
N GLU A 161 27.93 -11.47 1.12
CA GLU A 161 28.58 -11.21 2.40
C GLU A 161 28.16 -12.23 3.47
N GLY A 162 26.86 -12.51 3.58
CA GLY A 162 26.32 -13.53 4.48
C GLY A 162 26.92 -14.92 4.25
N LYS A 163 27.09 -15.31 2.98
CA LYS A 163 27.76 -16.56 2.60
C LYS A 163 29.21 -16.61 3.07
N GLN A 164 29.95 -15.51 2.96
CA GLN A 164 31.33 -15.43 3.46
C GLN A 164 31.40 -15.61 4.98
N LEU A 165 30.33 -15.28 5.70
CA LEU A 165 30.18 -15.48 7.14
C LEU A 165 29.62 -16.86 7.52
N GLY A 166 29.33 -17.71 6.54
CA GLY A 166 28.84 -19.08 6.74
C GLY A 166 27.32 -19.22 6.78
N PHE A 167 26.56 -18.19 6.41
CA PHE A 167 25.10 -18.26 6.30
C PHE A 167 24.66 -18.73 4.92
N ASN A 168 23.62 -19.54 4.86
CA ASN A 168 23.11 -20.09 3.61
C ASN A 168 21.92 -19.28 3.08
N VAL A 169 21.80 -19.27 1.77
CA VAL A 169 20.60 -18.82 1.05
C VAL A 169 19.82 -20.09 0.68
N ASP A 170 18.51 -20.08 0.91
CA ASP A 170 17.63 -21.18 0.57
C ASP A 170 17.26 -21.21 -0.92
N ASP A 171 16.53 -22.26 -1.32
CA ASP A 171 16.11 -22.46 -2.72
C ASP A 171 15.11 -21.39 -3.20
N GLU A 172 14.51 -20.61 -2.30
CA GLU A 172 13.61 -19.50 -2.61
C GLU A 172 14.37 -18.17 -2.77
N GLY A 173 15.70 -18.18 -2.58
CA GLY A 173 16.54 -16.98 -2.65
C GLY A 173 16.47 -16.12 -1.39
N ALA A 174 15.97 -16.66 -0.27
CA ALA A 174 15.95 -16.00 1.03
C ALA A 174 17.11 -16.49 1.92
N GLY A 175 17.39 -15.77 3.01
CA GLY A 175 18.50 -16.10 3.92
C GLY A 175 19.80 -15.36 3.60
N GLY A 176 20.87 -15.75 4.29
CA GLY A 176 22.16 -15.03 4.31
C GLY A 176 22.20 -13.81 5.24
N PHE A 177 21.03 -13.24 5.59
CA PHE A 177 20.88 -12.11 6.49
C PHE A 177 19.45 -12.05 7.06
N SER A 178 19.26 -11.26 8.10
CA SER A 178 17.96 -10.88 8.65
C SER A 178 17.66 -9.41 8.36
N ALA A 179 16.39 -9.09 8.05
CA ALA A 179 15.95 -7.74 7.76
C ALA A 179 15.10 -7.16 8.90
N LEU A 180 15.32 -5.89 9.21
CA LEU A 180 14.54 -5.15 10.19
C LEU A 180 14.01 -3.86 9.58
N HIS A 181 12.78 -3.54 9.95
CA HIS A 181 12.23 -2.20 9.76
C HIS A 181 12.02 -1.54 11.12
N ILE A 182 12.85 -0.56 11.44
CA ILE A 182 12.83 0.18 12.71
C ILE A 182 12.32 1.58 12.44
N ARG A 183 11.06 1.85 12.76
CA ARG A 183 10.44 3.18 12.68
C ARG A 183 10.52 3.85 14.05
N ARG A 184 11.11 5.05 14.13
CA ARG A 184 11.31 5.78 15.39
C ARG A 184 10.86 7.24 15.38
N GLY A 185 10.60 7.82 14.22
CA GLY A 185 10.20 9.22 14.08
C GLY A 185 8.80 9.53 14.64
N ASP A 186 7.90 9.98 13.79
CA ASP A 186 6.54 10.39 14.15
C ASP A 186 5.59 9.21 14.37
N LEU A 187 5.98 8.25 15.22
CA LEU A 187 5.02 7.28 15.75
C LEU A 187 3.98 7.99 16.62
N GLN A 188 2.71 7.62 16.40
CA GLN A 188 1.53 8.20 17.05
C GLN A 188 1.54 8.00 18.56
N TYR A 189 2.05 6.85 19.03
CA TYR A 189 2.18 6.51 20.44
C TYR A 189 3.66 6.56 20.82
N LYS A 190 4.00 7.22 21.92
CA LYS A 190 5.41 7.38 22.35
C LYS A 190 5.89 6.18 23.16
N GLU A 191 4.96 5.45 23.75
CA GLU A 191 5.18 4.25 24.55
C GLU A 191 5.75 3.09 23.72
N VAL A 192 5.53 3.10 22.39
CA VAL A 192 6.12 2.10 21.47
C VAL A 192 7.54 2.46 21.02
N ILE A 193 8.04 3.64 21.40
CA ILE A 193 9.42 4.04 21.11
C ILE A 193 10.32 3.49 22.21
N ILE A 194 10.65 2.20 22.08
CA ILE A 194 11.50 1.47 23.02
C ILE A 194 12.99 1.73 22.76
N SER A 195 13.85 1.42 23.74
CA SER A 195 15.31 1.61 23.59
C SER A 195 15.92 0.55 22.66
N ALA A 196 17.17 0.76 22.25
CA ALA A 196 17.87 -0.22 21.42
C ALA A 196 18.24 -1.49 22.19
N GLU A 197 18.49 -1.36 23.49
CA GLU A 197 18.68 -2.48 24.41
C GLU A 197 17.40 -3.31 24.49
N GLU A 198 16.24 -2.67 24.69
CA GLU A 198 14.95 -3.36 24.73
C GLU A 198 14.63 -4.03 23.39
N TRP A 199 14.94 -3.38 22.27
CA TRP A 199 14.87 -4.02 20.94
C TRP A 199 15.72 -5.29 20.90
N TYR A 200 17.00 -5.20 21.25
CA TYR A 200 17.90 -6.34 21.25
C TYR A 200 17.40 -7.46 22.17
N GLU A 201 17.01 -7.16 23.41
CA GLU A 201 16.49 -8.15 24.36
C GLU A 201 15.26 -8.89 23.83
N ASN A 202 14.35 -8.16 23.17
CA ASN A 202 13.13 -8.73 22.61
C ASN A 202 13.37 -9.61 21.38
N THR A 203 14.40 -9.31 20.59
CA THR A 203 14.62 -9.97 19.28
C THR A 203 15.87 -10.82 19.19
N ALA A 204 16.79 -10.78 20.17
CA ALA A 204 18.10 -11.46 20.10
C ALA A 204 18.01 -12.96 19.84
N LYS A 205 16.90 -13.61 20.23
CA LYS A 205 16.65 -15.04 20.03
C LYS A 205 16.22 -15.41 18.62
N LEU A 206 15.89 -14.42 17.78
CA LEU A 206 15.41 -14.64 16.42
C LEU A 206 16.55 -14.82 15.40
N TRP A 207 17.77 -14.42 15.77
CA TRP A 207 18.88 -14.30 14.82
C TRP A 207 20.11 -15.03 15.33
N GLU A 208 20.85 -15.62 14.40
CA GLU A 208 22.07 -16.35 14.71
C GLU A 208 23.19 -15.39 15.16
N PRO A 209 24.15 -15.85 15.97
CA PRO A 209 25.33 -15.05 16.31
C PRO A 209 26.08 -14.60 15.06
N ASN A 210 26.52 -13.33 15.02
CA ASN A 210 27.23 -12.70 13.89
C ASN A 210 26.44 -12.58 12.57
N GLU A 211 25.14 -12.88 12.57
CA GLU A 211 24.28 -12.67 11.40
C GLU A 211 24.26 -11.19 10.98
N ILE A 212 24.17 -10.95 9.67
CA ILE A 212 23.98 -9.61 9.13
C ILE A 212 22.53 -9.18 9.39
N LEU A 213 22.37 -8.00 9.97
CA LEU A 213 21.10 -7.33 10.13
C LEU A 213 21.02 -6.14 9.17
N TYR A 214 20.20 -6.26 8.12
CA TYR A 214 19.86 -5.14 7.24
C TYR A 214 18.75 -4.31 7.87
N ILE A 215 19.01 -3.04 8.17
CA ILE A 215 18.09 -2.16 8.89
C ILE A 215 17.56 -1.06 7.95
N ALA A 216 16.26 -1.11 7.66
CA ALA A 216 15.52 0.02 7.11
C ALA A 216 14.98 0.87 8.27
N THR A 217 15.40 2.14 8.35
CA THR A 217 15.01 3.02 9.47
C THR A 217 14.95 4.48 9.05
N ASP A 218 14.16 5.26 9.79
CA ASP A 218 14.14 6.71 9.76
C ASP A 218 14.94 7.36 10.91
N GLU A 219 15.53 6.56 11.79
CA GLU A 219 16.43 7.01 12.86
C GLU A 219 17.75 7.49 12.27
N LYS A 220 18.04 8.78 12.43
CA LYS A 220 19.26 9.41 11.91
C LYS A 220 20.44 9.23 12.84
N ASN A 221 20.20 9.00 14.13
CA ASN A 221 21.26 8.81 15.09
C ASN A 221 21.78 7.37 15.07
N ARG A 222 22.91 7.13 14.38
CA ARG A 222 23.54 5.80 14.28
C ARG A 222 23.94 5.21 15.63
N THR A 223 24.25 6.05 16.62
CA THR A 223 24.64 5.55 17.96
C THR A 223 23.49 4.83 18.66
N PHE A 224 22.24 5.07 18.25
CA PHE A 224 21.09 4.29 18.68
C PHE A 224 21.31 2.79 18.44
N PHE A 225 21.94 2.39 17.34
CA PHE A 225 22.09 0.97 16.98
C PHE A 225 23.31 0.29 17.61
N GLU A 226 24.13 1.02 18.41
CA GLU A 226 25.33 0.46 19.05
C GLU A 226 25.06 -0.81 19.88
N PRO A 227 23.97 -0.93 20.66
CA PRO A 227 23.66 -2.16 21.38
C PRO A 227 23.51 -3.38 20.46
N LEU A 228 22.91 -3.22 19.27
CA LEU A 228 22.81 -4.29 18.27
C LEU A 228 24.17 -4.56 17.62
N ALA A 229 24.93 -3.50 17.29
CA ALA A 229 26.24 -3.60 16.63
C ALA A 229 27.28 -4.35 17.47
N LYS A 230 27.13 -4.39 18.80
CA LYS A 230 27.98 -5.20 19.71
C LYS A 230 27.87 -6.70 19.45
N HIS A 231 26.77 -7.15 18.87
CA HIS A 231 26.43 -8.56 18.76
C HIS A 231 26.20 -9.02 17.32
N ARG A 232 26.05 -8.10 16.37
CA ARG A 232 25.63 -8.36 14.99
C ARG A 232 26.30 -7.39 14.01
N GLN A 233 26.38 -7.80 12.75
CA GLN A 233 26.87 -6.93 11.69
C GLN A 233 25.70 -6.14 11.11
N LEU A 234 25.76 -4.81 11.16
CA LEU A 234 24.65 -3.97 10.70
C LEU A 234 24.92 -3.46 9.29
N ARG A 235 23.88 -3.44 8.45
CA ARG A 235 23.89 -2.81 7.13
C ARG A 235 22.71 -1.86 7.01
N PHE A 236 22.92 -0.72 6.39
CA PHE A 236 21.90 0.27 6.08
C PHE A 236 21.88 0.54 4.57
N LEU A 237 20.86 1.26 4.11
CA LEU A 237 20.72 1.57 2.68
C LEU A 237 21.82 2.51 2.16
N ASP A 238 22.40 3.32 3.03
CA ASP A 238 23.41 4.34 2.73
C ASP A 238 24.87 3.88 2.93
N ASP A 239 25.08 2.62 3.31
CA ASP A 239 26.41 1.98 3.36
C ASP A 239 26.90 1.58 1.95
#